data_AF-A0A1C6TV64-F1
#
_entry.id   AF-A0A1C6TV64-F1
#
_cell.length_a   1.000
_cell.length_b   1.000
_cell.length_c   1.000
_cell.angle_alpha   90.00
_cell.angle_beta   90.00
_cell.angle_gamma   90.00
#
_symmetry.space_group_name_H-M   'P 1'
#
loop_
_entity.id
_entity.type
_entity.pdbx_description
1 polymer ?
#
loop_
_entity_poly.entity_id
_entity_poly.type
_entity_poly.pdbx_seq_one_letter_code
_entity_poly.pdbx_strand_id
1 'polypeptide(L)'
;MDSQTSKELATVSQMLVQAGNQHAARLLSLAEQAEIGQSLPWEPAPVPVVLRVHPAFVGLFRPADLQVIAAQFNRVRKWGNGDNHQVSIAPVLADPFAHNDLGSGTDAMQLRDEIAEALWPVSATKLPDVCRALGLEDGDVNEAMASKRAYVRSRTSDYTLDQLCQLGSRVVEQHYRPRLWGLLQVHAGRRTGVDSPFKNLIFAADGPKPELVLTDAVSNTIEISKNGEFCLVYDRGLDPSGLSWRQLVTWWTETHAERGTSEQEAGRQLYLRLRRSLDRDRKPSDPPGPERQVFRAYGELLSEHGFDLPALIPQVYLHYDPYTRAQRREPGPLPRQRMDFLLLMRGRWRLVLECDGKQHYAEDDGRASPRRYAEMVAADRELHLAGYEVVRFGGAEFQSQEQSLPMLRRYFTRLFIAHGYLPESGAAPTD
;
A
#
# COMPACT_ATOMS: atom_id res chain seq x y z
N MET A 1 -5.30 -26.16 -20.89
CA MET A 1 -5.04 -26.92 -19.64
C MET A 1 -5.65 -28.31 -19.79
N ASP A 2 -4.96 -29.37 -19.38
CA ASP A 2 -5.55 -30.72 -19.40
C ASP A 2 -6.66 -30.86 -18.33
N SER A 3 -7.68 -31.65 -18.61
CA SER A 3 -8.88 -31.83 -17.78
C SER A 3 -8.56 -32.34 -16.38
N GLN A 4 -7.48 -33.10 -16.22
CA GLN A 4 -7.06 -33.63 -14.92
C GLN A 4 -6.53 -32.52 -14.01
N THR A 5 -5.58 -31.72 -14.48
CA THR A 5 -4.99 -30.60 -13.73
C THR A 5 -6.04 -29.55 -13.35
N SER A 6 -7.02 -29.31 -14.22
CA SER A 6 -8.14 -28.39 -13.94
C SER A 6 -9.03 -28.85 -12.78
N LYS A 7 -9.35 -30.16 -12.72
CA LYS A 7 -10.11 -30.75 -11.59
C LYS A 7 -9.33 -30.70 -10.28
N GLU A 8 -8.02 -30.90 -10.35
CA GLU A 8 -7.13 -30.85 -9.19
C GLU A 8 -7.03 -29.43 -8.60
N LEU A 9 -6.84 -28.41 -9.44
CA LEU A 9 -6.88 -27.01 -9.00
C LEU A 9 -8.23 -26.63 -8.39
N ALA A 10 -9.34 -27.11 -8.95
CA ALA A 10 -10.66 -26.90 -8.36
C ALA A 10 -10.79 -27.53 -6.97
N THR A 11 -10.20 -28.72 -6.78
CA THR A 11 -10.17 -29.40 -5.48
C THR A 11 -9.36 -28.61 -4.45
N VAL A 12 -8.15 -28.16 -4.82
CA VAL A 12 -7.32 -27.31 -3.95
C VAL A 12 -8.04 -26.01 -3.61
N SER A 13 -8.69 -25.37 -4.59
CA SER A 13 -9.47 -24.15 -4.37
C SER A 13 -10.60 -24.36 -3.36
N GLN A 14 -11.34 -25.47 -3.45
CA GLN A 14 -12.37 -25.82 -2.47
C GLN A 14 -11.79 -26.04 -1.07
N MET A 15 -10.65 -26.72 -0.95
CA MET A 15 -9.97 -26.93 0.33
C MET A 15 -9.49 -25.61 0.95
N LEU A 16 -8.99 -24.69 0.13
CA LEU A 16 -8.62 -23.34 0.57
C LEU A 16 -9.83 -22.60 1.14
N VAL A 17 -10.97 -22.64 0.45
CA VAL A 17 -12.23 -22.02 0.93
C VAL A 17 -12.69 -22.65 2.25
N GLN A 18 -12.69 -23.98 2.35
CA GLN A 18 -13.07 -24.71 3.58
C GLN A 18 -12.15 -24.39 4.76
N ALA A 19 -10.87 -24.14 4.50
CA ALA A 19 -9.89 -23.73 5.49
C ALA A 19 -9.92 -22.22 5.82
N GLY A 20 -10.88 -21.45 5.28
CA GLY A 20 -11.01 -20.00 5.49
C GLY A 20 -10.06 -19.14 4.64
N ASN A 21 -9.27 -19.74 3.75
CA ASN A 21 -8.28 -19.07 2.91
C ASN A 21 -8.89 -18.59 1.57
N GLN A 22 -9.95 -17.78 1.65
CA GLN A 22 -10.67 -17.31 0.46
C GLN A 22 -9.80 -16.47 -0.49
N HIS A 23 -8.86 -15.68 0.04
CA HIS A 23 -7.95 -14.87 -0.77
C HIS A 23 -7.03 -15.75 -1.62
N ALA A 24 -6.37 -16.75 -1.00
CA ALA A 24 -5.54 -17.72 -1.69
C ALA A 24 -6.33 -18.54 -2.73
N ALA A 25 -7.59 -18.87 -2.45
CA ALA A 25 -8.47 -19.55 -3.41
C ALA A 25 -8.76 -18.68 -4.65
N ARG A 26 -8.98 -17.37 -4.46
CA ARG A 26 -9.17 -16.40 -5.55
C ARG A 26 -7.89 -16.18 -6.34
N LEU A 27 -6.73 -16.08 -5.68
CA LEU A 27 -5.42 -16.05 -6.34
C LEU A 27 -5.20 -17.30 -7.20
N LEU A 28 -5.45 -18.49 -6.65
CA LEU A 28 -5.32 -19.75 -7.40
C LEU A 28 -6.20 -19.77 -8.66
N SER A 29 -7.38 -19.15 -8.61
CA SER A 29 -8.29 -19.08 -9.77
C SER A 29 -7.78 -18.18 -10.91
N LEU A 30 -6.74 -17.36 -10.68
CA LEU A 30 -6.04 -16.60 -11.72
C LEU A 30 -5.04 -17.46 -12.51
N ALA A 31 -4.74 -18.68 -12.04
CA ALA A 31 -3.87 -19.60 -12.76
C ALA A 31 -4.60 -20.15 -13.98
N GLU A 32 -4.01 -19.92 -15.15
CA GLU A 32 -4.52 -20.46 -16.42
C GLU A 32 -4.01 -21.88 -16.65
N GLN A 33 -2.81 -22.18 -16.14
CA GLN A 33 -2.18 -23.50 -16.23
C GLN A 33 -1.39 -23.79 -14.95
N ALA A 34 -1.11 -25.06 -14.70
CA ALA A 34 -0.25 -25.50 -13.61
C ALA A 34 0.65 -26.63 -14.13
N GLU A 35 1.95 -26.49 -13.94
CA GLU A 35 2.95 -27.49 -14.29
C GLU A 35 3.47 -28.10 -12.99
N ILE A 36 3.39 -29.42 -12.86
CA ILE A 36 3.88 -30.11 -11.67
C ILE A 36 5.07 -30.95 -12.09
N GLY A 37 6.22 -30.63 -11.50
CA GLY A 37 7.44 -31.40 -11.71
C GLY A 37 7.42 -32.71 -10.95
N GLN A 38 8.45 -33.52 -11.17
CA GLN A 38 8.65 -34.77 -10.45
C GLN A 38 9.82 -34.59 -9.47
N SER A 39 9.68 -35.13 -8.26
CA SER A 39 10.83 -35.28 -7.36
C SER A 39 11.75 -36.36 -7.91
N LEU A 40 13.07 -36.12 -7.94
CA LEU A 40 14.03 -37.15 -8.31
C LEU A 40 14.07 -38.25 -7.23
N PRO A 41 14.06 -39.54 -7.58
CA PRO A 41 13.99 -40.64 -6.60
C PRO A 41 15.11 -40.66 -5.57
N TRP A 42 16.27 -40.08 -5.89
CA TRP A 42 17.48 -40.08 -5.07
C TRP A 42 17.77 -38.73 -4.40
N GLU A 43 16.92 -37.72 -4.61
CA GLU A 43 17.08 -36.39 -4.02
C GLU A 43 15.72 -35.97 -3.43
N PRO A 44 15.55 -35.95 -2.09
CA PRO A 44 14.31 -35.55 -1.45
C PRO A 44 14.11 -34.03 -1.58
N ALA A 45 13.92 -33.56 -2.82
CA ALA A 45 13.59 -32.19 -3.16
C ALA A 45 12.07 -31.99 -3.11
N PRO A 46 11.60 -30.77 -2.75
CA PRO A 46 10.19 -30.43 -2.85
C PRO A 46 9.66 -30.67 -4.27
N VAL A 47 8.42 -31.14 -4.40
CA VAL A 47 7.75 -31.30 -5.69
C VAL A 47 7.38 -29.89 -6.21
N PRO A 48 7.99 -29.40 -7.30
CA PRO A 48 7.71 -28.04 -7.76
C PRO A 48 6.36 -27.98 -8.47
N VAL A 49 5.57 -26.96 -8.14
CA VAL A 49 4.29 -26.63 -8.78
C VAL A 49 4.41 -25.21 -9.31
N VAL A 50 4.44 -25.06 -10.64
CA VAL A 50 4.50 -23.76 -11.30
C VAL A 50 3.11 -23.38 -11.79
N LEU A 51 2.50 -22.38 -11.17
CA LEU A 51 1.24 -21.81 -11.65
C LEU A 51 1.54 -20.76 -12.73
N ARG A 52 0.99 -20.98 -13.93
CA ARG A 52 1.08 -20.03 -15.04
C ARG A 52 -0.05 -19.03 -14.93
N VAL A 53 0.30 -17.76 -14.78
CA VAL A 53 -0.67 -16.66 -14.63
C VAL A 53 -0.42 -15.61 -15.69
N HIS A 54 -1.46 -14.87 -16.03
CA HIS A 54 -1.31 -13.70 -16.90
C HIS A 54 -0.28 -12.71 -16.30
N PRO A 55 0.66 -12.13 -17.09
CA PRO A 55 1.71 -11.24 -16.59
C PRO A 55 1.24 -10.11 -15.67
N ALA A 56 0.09 -9.50 -15.97
CA ALA A 56 -0.54 -8.46 -15.14
C ALA A 56 -0.79 -8.87 -13.68
N PHE A 57 -0.97 -10.17 -13.42
CA PHE A 57 -1.39 -10.68 -12.12
C PHE A 57 -0.25 -11.31 -11.32
N VAL A 58 0.95 -11.46 -11.91
CA VAL A 58 2.11 -12.08 -11.23
C VAL A 58 2.39 -11.36 -9.91
N GLY A 59 2.33 -10.03 -9.89
CA GLY A 59 2.59 -9.21 -8.70
C GLY A 59 1.55 -9.32 -7.58
N LEU A 60 0.42 -10.02 -7.80
CA LEU A 60 -0.60 -10.21 -6.77
C LEU A 60 -0.26 -11.32 -5.77
N PHE A 61 0.61 -12.27 -6.14
CA PHE A 61 0.90 -13.45 -5.33
C PHE A 61 2.05 -13.20 -4.35
N ARG A 62 1.76 -13.20 -3.05
CA ARG A 62 2.79 -13.06 -2.01
C ARG A 62 3.34 -14.43 -1.60
N PRO A 63 4.57 -14.51 -1.07
CA PRO A 63 5.13 -15.77 -0.60
C PRO A 63 4.25 -16.51 0.42
N ALA A 64 3.55 -15.77 1.30
CA ALA A 64 2.62 -16.35 2.26
C ALA A 64 1.42 -17.03 1.58
N ASP A 65 0.87 -16.43 0.52
CA ASP A 65 -0.23 -17.03 -0.25
C ASP A 65 0.23 -18.32 -0.94
N LEU A 66 1.44 -18.32 -1.50
CA LEU A 66 2.04 -19.50 -2.13
C LEU A 66 2.26 -20.64 -1.14
N GLN A 67 2.68 -20.33 0.09
CA GLN A 67 2.82 -21.31 1.17
C GLN A 67 1.47 -21.91 1.59
N VAL A 68 0.44 -21.07 1.71
CA VAL A 68 -0.92 -21.52 2.03
C VAL A 68 -1.49 -22.42 0.94
N ILE A 69 -1.26 -22.07 -0.34
CA ILE A 69 -1.62 -22.92 -1.48
C ILE A 69 -0.83 -24.23 -1.42
N ALA A 70 0.49 -24.18 -1.26
CA ALA A 70 1.36 -25.37 -1.17
C ALA A 70 0.93 -26.35 -0.07
N ALA A 71 0.52 -25.83 1.09
CA ALA A 71 0.02 -26.65 2.19
C ALA A 71 -1.25 -27.45 1.83
N GLN A 72 -2.10 -26.93 0.93
CA GLN A 72 -3.25 -27.68 0.43
C GLN A 72 -2.86 -28.71 -0.64
N PHE A 73 -1.86 -28.41 -1.48
CA PHE A 73 -1.30 -29.39 -2.41
C PHE A 73 -0.79 -30.65 -1.70
N ASN A 74 -0.12 -30.50 -0.54
CA ASN A 74 0.34 -31.63 0.29
C ASN A 74 -0.78 -32.56 0.78
N ARG A 75 -2.01 -32.07 0.85
CA ARG A 75 -3.17 -32.83 1.34
C ARG A 75 -3.90 -33.57 0.22
N VAL A 76 -3.69 -33.18 -1.04
CA VAL A 76 -4.25 -33.85 -2.21
C VAL A 76 -3.33 -35.02 -2.56
N ARG A 77 -3.65 -36.21 -2.02
CA ARG A 77 -2.82 -37.43 -2.05
C ARG A 77 -2.65 -38.10 -3.44
N LYS A 78 -2.55 -37.32 -4.51
CA LYS A 78 -2.36 -37.78 -5.89
C LYS A 78 -1.42 -36.91 -6.74
N TRP A 79 -0.71 -35.92 -6.18
CA TRP A 79 0.36 -35.22 -6.90
C TRP A 79 1.73 -35.82 -6.62
N GLY A 80 2.20 -36.70 -7.50
CA GLY A 80 3.51 -37.35 -7.34
C GLY A 80 3.61 -38.16 -6.03
N ASN A 81 4.72 -38.86 -5.83
CA ASN A 81 4.94 -39.64 -4.62
C ASN A 81 5.42 -38.77 -3.42
N GLY A 82 5.14 -37.46 -3.41
CA GLY A 82 5.76 -36.50 -2.48
C GLY A 82 4.76 -35.68 -1.66
N ASP A 83 4.99 -35.62 -0.34
CA ASP A 83 4.17 -34.86 0.61
C ASP A 83 4.73 -33.44 0.88
N ASN A 84 5.59 -32.92 -0.01
CA ASN A 84 6.34 -31.66 0.17
C ASN A 84 6.35 -30.80 -1.10
N HIS A 85 5.23 -30.17 -1.42
CA HIS A 85 5.07 -29.31 -2.59
C HIS A 85 5.64 -27.91 -2.36
N GLN A 86 6.28 -27.36 -3.39
CA GLN A 86 6.69 -25.96 -3.44
C GLN A 86 6.00 -25.26 -4.60
N VAL A 87 5.16 -24.28 -4.30
CA VAL A 87 4.41 -23.54 -5.32
C VAL A 87 5.16 -22.27 -5.71
N SER A 88 5.31 -22.04 -7.01
CA SER A 88 5.87 -20.82 -7.60
C SER A 88 4.96 -20.30 -8.70
N ILE A 89 5.15 -19.03 -9.07
CA ILE A 89 4.40 -18.37 -10.14
C ILE A 89 5.35 -18.10 -11.30
N ALA A 90 4.87 -18.36 -12.52
CA ALA A 90 5.52 -17.91 -13.72
C ALA A 90 4.50 -17.24 -14.64
N PRO A 91 4.89 -16.23 -15.43
CA PRO A 91 4.02 -15.72 -16.47
C PRO A 91 3.71 -16.85 -17.47
N VAL A 92 2.49 -16.85 -18.01
CA VAL A 92 2.20 -17.57 -19.25
C VAL A 92 3.18 -17.05 -20.30
N LEU A 93 3.92 -17.96 -20.95
CA LEU A 93 4.78 -17.60 -22.07
C LEU A 93 3.87 -17.05 -23.17
N ALA A 94 3.80 -15.73 -23.28
CA ALA A 94 3.18 -15.09 -24.42
C ALA A 94 3.96 -15.55 -25.66
N ASP A 95 3.26 -16.05 -26.67
CA ASP A 95 3.82 -16.05 -28.02
C ASP A 95 4.30 -14.61 -28.28
N PRO A 96 5.59 -14.37 -28.57
CA PRO A 96 6.11 -13.03 -28.79
C PRO A 96 5.44 -12.31 -29.98
N PHE A 97 4.64 -13.03 -30.78
CA PHE A 97 3.81 -12.52 -31.86
C PHE A 97 2.31 -12.53 -31.56
N ALA A 98 1.86 -13.14 -30.46
CA ALA A 98 0.50 -12.96 -29.98
C ALA A 98 0.38 -11.55 -29.41
N HIS A 99 -0.63 -10.82 -29.86
CA HIS A 99 -0.99 -9.56 -29.22
C HIS A 99 -1.15 -9.80 -27.72
N ASN A 100 -0.47 -8.99 -26.92
CA ASN A 100 -0.63 -8.96 -25.46
C ASN A 100 -2.13 -8.85 -25.18
N ASP A 101 -2.78 -9.95 -24.80
CA ASP A 101 -4.24 -10.00 -24.62
C ASP A 101 -4.66 -9.31 -23.30
N LEU A 102 -3.86 -8.40 -22.75
CA LEU A 102 -4.43 -7.17 -22.20
C LEU A 102 -4.81 -6.31 -23.40
N GLY A 103 -5.99 -6.55 -23.97
CA GLY A 103 -6.47 -5.91 -25.19
C GLY A 103 -6.05 -4.45 -25.27
N SER A 104 -5.70 -4.02 -26.49
CA SER A 104 -5.08 -2.75 -26.88
C SER A 104 -5.80 -1.45 -26.48
N GLY A 105 -6.77 -1.49 -25.57
CA GLY A 105 -7.42 -0.30 -25.02
C GLY A 105 -7.09 -0.02 -23.57
N THR A 106 -7.67 1.08 -23.09
CA THR A 106 -7.40 1.67 -21.77
C THR A 106 -7.85 0.77 -20.62
N ASP A 107 -7.27 0.94 -19.43
CA ASP A 107 -7.67 0.24 -18.19
C ASP A 107 -9.21 0.27 -17.96
N ALA A 108 -9.85 1.40 -18.29
CA ALA A 108 -11.30 1.54 -18.22
C ALA A 108 -12.04 0.64 -19.23
N MET A 109 -11.50 0.49 -20.44
CA MET A 109 -12.06 -0.42 -21.44
C MET A 109 -11.97 -1.88 -20.99
N GLN A 110 -10.84 -2.26 -20.41
CA GLN A 110 -10.61 -3.63 -19.92
C GLN A 110 -11.56 -3.98 -18.77
N LEU A 111 -11.72 -3.09 -17.78
CA LEU A 111 -12.69 -3.30 -16.69
C LEU A 111 -14.12 -3.36 -17.22
N ARG A 112 -14.48 -2.48 -18.16
CA ARG A 112 -15.81 -2.48 -18.79
C ARG A 112 -16.10 -3.80 -19.48
N ASP A 113 -15.14 -4.31 -20.23
CA ASP A 113 -15.25 -5.57 -20.94
C ASP A 113 -15.38 -6.75 -19.97
N GLU A 114 -14.53 -6.81 -18.95
CA GLU A 114 -14.60 -7.89 -17.95
C GLU A 114 -15.88 -7.84 -17.10
N ILE A 115 -16.46 -6.66 -16.87
CA ILE A 115 -17.79 -6.52 -16.23
C ILE A 115 -18.90 -7.09 -17.13
N ALA A 116 -18.91 -6.72 -18.41
CA ALA A 116 -19.88 -7.24 -19.38
C ALA A 116 -19.78 -8.77 -19.53
N GLU A 117 -18.55 -9.27 -19.51
CA GLU A 117 -18.18 -10.67 -19.55
C GLU A 117 -18.57 -11.45 -18.28
N ALA A 118 -18.45 -10.85 -17.09
CA ALA A 118 -18.88 -11.46 -15.83
C ALA A 118 -20.42 -11.59 -15.76
N LEU A 119 -21.14 -10.63 -16.34
CA LEU A 119 -22.61 -10.64 -16.41
C LEU A 119 -23.15 -11.46 -17.60
N TRP A 120 -22.30 -11.82 -18.55
CA TRP A 120 -22.70 -12.57 -19.74
C TRP A 120 -23.42 -13.91 -19.46
N PRO A 121 -23.15 -14.67 -18.38
CA PRO A 121 -23.93 -15.88 -18.08
C PRO A 121 -25.39 -15.62 -17.71
N VAL A 122 -25.75 -14.40 -17.28
CA VAL A 122 -27.14 -14.04 -16.95
C VAL A 122 -28.02 -14.12 -18.20
N SER A 123 -29.24 -14.64 -18.07
CA SER A 123 -30.17 -14.69 -19.20
C SER A 123 -30.56 -13.28 -19.65
N ALA A 124 -30.72 -13.06 -20.96
CA ALA A 124 -31.06 -11.74 -21.50
C ALA A 124 -32.36 -11.17 -20.89
N THR A 125 -33.31 -12.05 -20.55
CA THR A 125 -34.57 -11.69 -19.89
C THR A 125 -34.42 -11.16 -18.46
N LYS A 126 -33.36 -11.55 -17.74
CA LYS A 126 -33.09 -11.16 -16.35
C LYS A 126 -31.99 -10.12 -16.22
N LEU A 127 -31.22 -9.91 -17.28
CA LEU A 127 -30.07 -9.01 -17.28
C LEU A 127 -30.46 -7.57 -16.88
N PRO A 128 -31.58 -6.98 -17.36
CA PRO A 128 -31.99 -5.65 -16.91
C PRO A 128 -32.20 -5.54 -15.40
N ASP A 129 -32.88 -6.53 -14.79
CA ASP A 129 -33.14 -6.53 -13.35
C ASP A 129 -31.85 -6.67 -12.53
N VAL A 130 -30.92 -7.53 -12.98
CA VAL A 130 -29.61 -7.69 -12.36
C VAL A 130 -28.79 -6.40 -12.48
N CYS A 131 -28.77 -5.78 -13.66
CA CYS A 131 -28.09 -4.50 -13.87
C CYS A 131 -28.67 -3.38 -12.99
N ARG A 132 -30.00 -3.34 -12.82
CA ARG A 132 -30.67 -2.39 -11.92
C ARG A 132 -30.27 -2.61 -10.46
N ALA A 133 -30.21 -3.86 -10.01
CA ALA A 133 -29.76 -4.19 -8.65
C ALA A 133 -28.28 -3.81 -8.42
N LEU A 134 -27.46 -3.83 -9.48
CA LEU A 134 -26.08 -3.36 -9.48
C LEU A 134 -25.95 -1.84 -9.68
N GLY A 135 -27.07 -1.11 -9.79
CA GLY A 135 -27.10 0.35 -9.91
C GLY A 135 -26.70 0.89 -11.29
N LEU A 136 -26.82 0.10 -12.35
CA LEU A 136 -26.73 0.61 -13.73
C LEU A 136 -28.05 1.27 -14.13
N GLU A 137 -27.96 2.14 -15.15
CA GLU A 137 -29.14 2.76 -15.77
C GLU A 137 -30.11 1.72 -16.33
N ASP A 138 -31.39 2.09 -16.35
CA ASP A 138 -32.47 1.20 -16.76
C ASP A 138 -32.38 0.81 -18.24
N GLY A 139 -33.06 -0.26 -18.61
CA GLY A 139 -33.01 -0.79 -19.96
C GLY A 139 -34.06 -1.83 -20.24
N ASP A 140 -34.29 -2.09 -21.52
CA ASP A 140 -35.27 -3.07 -21.92
C ASP A 140 -34.66 -4.45 -22.27
N VAL A 141 -35.54 -5.46 -22.28
CA VAL A 141 -35.17 -6.84 -22.60
C VAL A 141 -34.77 -6.99 -24.07
N ASN A 142 -35.28 -6.16 -24.98
CA ASN A 142 -34.97 -6.24 -26.41
C ASN A 142 -33.51 -5.82 -26.67
N GLU A 143 -33.02 -4.78 -26.02
CA GLU A 143 -31.61 -4.37 -26.03
C GLU A 143 -30.71 -5.51 -25.53
N ALA A 144 -31.08 -6.13 -24.40
CA ALA A 144 -30.33 -7.24 -23.81
C ALA A 144 -30.33 -8.50 -24.71
N MET A 145 -31.44 -8.75 -25.42
CA MET A 145 -31.56 -9.85 -26.39
C MET A 145 -30.74 -9.61 -27.65
N ALA A 146 -30.62 -8.36 -28.11
CA ALA A 146 -29.78 -8.01 -29.24
C ALA A 146 -28.30 -8.27 -28.93
N SER A 147 -27.81 -7.80 -27.77
CA SER A 147 -26.48 -8.18 -27.26
C SER A 147 -26.31 -7.80 -25.79
N LYS A 148 -26.18 -8.81 -24.92
CA LYS A 148 -25.88 -8.63 -23.48
C LYS A 148 -24.60 -7.82 -23.23
N ARG A 149 -23.59 -8.00 -24.08
CA ARG A 149 -22.33 -7.25 -23.96
C ARG A 149 -22.52 -5.78 -24.32
N ALA A 150 -23.24 -5.50 -25.41
CA ALA A 150 -23.53 -4.12 -25.81
C ALA A 150 -24.45 -3.43 -24.79
N TYR A 151 -25.41 -4.16 -24.23
CA TYR A 151 -26.30 -3.70 -23.17
C TYR A 151 -25.51 -3.19 -21.95
N VAL A 152 -24.53 -3.95 -21.47
CA VAL A 152 -23.70 -3.53 -20.31
C VAL A 152 -22.72 -2.42 -20.71
N ARG A 153 -22.09 -2.50 -21.89
CA ARG A 153 -21.10 -1.52 -22.35
C ARG A 153 -21.68 -0.12 -22.54
N SER A 154 -22.88 -0.02 -23.12
CA SER A 154 -23.57 1.26 -23.32
C SER A 154 -23.84 1.96 -21.99
N ARG A 155 -24.29 1.21 -20.98
CA ARG A 155 -24.60 1.74 -19.63
C ARG A 155 -23.37 2.05 -18.77
N THR A 156 -22.18 1.78 -19.29
CA THR A 156 -20.91 2.01 -18.61
C THR A 156 -19.94 2.81 -19.49
N SER A 157 -20.41 3.36 -20.61
CA SER A 157 -19.59 4.10 -21.57
C SER A 157 -18.95 5.33 -20.91
N ASP A 158 -19.73 6.03 -20.11
CA ASP A 158 -19.38 7.32 -19.52
C ASP A 158 -18.82 7.17 -18.10
N TYR A 159 -18.69 5.94 -17.61
CA TYR A 159 -18.17 5.68 -16.28
C TYR A 159 -16.67 5.97 -16.26
N THR A 160 -16.25 6.73 -15.24
CA THR A 160 -14.84 6.88 -14.88
C THR A 160 -14.26 5.54 -14.44
N LEU A 161 -12.92 5.44 -14.43
CA LEU A 161 -12.24 4.26 -13.91
C LEU A 161 -12.65 3.92 -12.48
N ASP A 162 -12.96 4.91 -11.64
CA ASP A 162 -13.42 4.69 -10.25
C ASP A 162 -14.82 4.09 -10.18
N GLN A 163 -15.75 4.64 -10.94
CA GLN A 163 -17.10 4.08 -11.05
C GLN A 163 -17.08 2.64 -11.59
N LEU A 164 -16.18 2.35 -12.55
CA LEU A 164 -15.97 0.99 -13.06
C LEU A 164 -15.38 0.06 -12.00
N CYS A 165 -14.42 0.50 -11.19
CA CYS A 165 -13.91 -0.31 -10.09
C CYS A 165 -14.98 -0.60 -9.03
N GLN A 166 -15.77 0.40 -8.63
CA GLN A 166 -16.86 0.23 -7.66
C GLN A 166 -17.95 -0.72 -8.18
N LEU A 167 -18.33 -0.57 -9.46
CA LEU A 167 -19.26 -1.49 -10.11
C LEU A 167 -18.67 -2.90 -10.20
N GLY A 168 -17.41 -3.02 -10.65
CA GLY A 168 -16.72 -4.30 -10.76
C GLY A 168 -16.66 -5.05 -9.44
N SER A 169 -16.40 -4.37 -8.31
CA SER A 169 -16.41 -4.99 -6.99
C SER A 169 -17.78 -5.61 -6.64
N ARG A 170 -18.87 -4.88 -6.85
CA ARG A 170 -20.25 -5.39 -6.65
C ARG A 170 -20.57 -6.55 -7.58
N VAL A 171 -20.12 -6.48 -8.83
CA VAL A 171 -20.30 -7.55 -9.83
C VAL A 171 -19.57 -8.82 -9.38
N VAL A 172 -18.33 -8.72 -8.90
CA VAL A 172 -17.54 -9.89 -8.47
C VAL A 172 -18.15 -10.59 -7.25
N GLU A 173 -18.85 -9.88 -6.37
CA GLU A 173 -19.54 -10.47 -5.22
C GLU A 173 -20.67 -11.41 -5.63
N GLN A 174 -21.39 -11.09 -6.72
CA GLN A 174 -22.57 -11.86 -7.17
C GLN A 174 -22.27 -12.76 -8.39
N HIS A 175 -21.34 -12.33 -9.23
CA HIS A 175 -20.95 -12.92 -10.51
C HIS A 175 -19.43 -13.01 -10.60
N TYR A 176 -18.84 -13.85 -9.74
CA TYR A 176 -17.39 -14.00 -9.65
C TYR A 176 -16.77 -14.40 -10.98
N ARG A 177 -15.79 -13.61 -11.43
CA ARG A 177 -14.93 -13.90 -12.58
C ARG A 177 -13.48 -13.64 -12.18
N PRO A 178 -12.56 -14.64 -12.27
CA PRO A 178 -11.18 -14.48 -11.82
C PRO A 178 -10.48 -13.27 -12.43
N ARG A 179 -10.60 -13.09 -13.75
CA ARG A 179 -9.93 -12.01 -14.48
C ARG A 179 -10.44 -10.62 -14.07
N LEU A 180 -11.74 -10.43 -13.89
CA LEU A 180 -12.31 -9.19 -13.35
C LEU A 180 -11.78 -8.91 -11.93
N TRP A 181 -11.79 -9.91 -11.05
CA TRP A 181 -11.24 -9.79 -9.71
C TRP A 181 -9.75 -9.41 -9.74
N GLY A 182 -8.95 -10.06 -10.58
CA GLY A 182 -7.53 -9.78 -10.77
C GLY A 182 -7.26 -8.35 -11.25
N LEU A 183 -8.02 -7.87 -12.25
CA LEU A 183 -7.92 -6.48 -12.69
C LEU A 183 -8.27 -5.51 -11.57
N LEU A 184 -9.32 -5.76 -10.79
CA LEU A 184 -9.67 -4.94 -9.63
C LEU A 184 -8.55 -4.92 -8.58
N GLN A 185 -7.88 -6.06 -8.34
CA GLN A 185 -6.74 -6.11 -7.42
C GLN A 185 -5.52 -5.36 -7.97
N VAL A 186 -5.24 -5.46 -9.29
CA VAL A 186 -4.17 -4.69 -9.94
C VAL A 186 -4.48 -3.21 -9.90
N HIS A 187 -5.73 -2.80 -10.13
CA HIS A 187 -6.13 -1.41 -10.03
C HIS A 187 -6.13 -0.93 -8.58
N ALA A 188 -6.54 -1.73 -7.61
CA ALA A 188 -6.33 -1.43 -6.20
C ALA A 188 -4.83 -1.23 -5.93
N GLY A 189 -3.96 -2.16 -6.35
CA GLY A 189 -2.50 -2.09 -6.26
C GLY A 189 -1.81 -0.96 -7.05
N ARG A 190 -2.47 -0.40 -8.07
CA ARG A 190 -2.01 0.80 -8.79
C ARG A 190 -2.59 2.09 -8.19
N ARG A 191 -3.72 1.99 -7.49
CA ARG A 191 -4.35 3.05 -6.67
C ARG A 191 -3.75 3.13 -5.27
N THR A 192 -2.95 2.15 -4.85
CA THR A 192 -2.40 2.04 -3.50
C THR A 192 -1.24 3.00 -3.23
N GLY A 193 -1.58 4.28 -3.10
CA GLY A 193 -1.24 4.95 -1.84
C GLY A 193 -2.30 4.56 -0.80
N VAL A 194 -2.08 3.45 -0.08
CA VAL A 194 -2.94 2.80 0.97
C VAL A 194 -4.46 3.05 0.85
N ASP A 195 -5.20 2.00 0.48
CA ASP A 195 -6.65 1.97 0.24
C ASP A 195 -7.55 1.95 1.48
N SER A 196 -7.04 2.26 2.68
CA SER A 196 -7.94 2.59 3.79
C SER A 196 -8.30 4.08 3.71
N PRO A 197 -9.57 4.49 3.86
CA PRO A 197 -9.89 5.89 4.06
C PRO A 197 -9.00 6.38 5.19
N PHE A 198 -8.28 7.48 4.94
CA PHE A 198 -7.42 8.04 5.95
C PHE A 198 -8.25 8.28 7.21
N LYS A 199 -7.89 7.59 8.30
CA LYS A 199 -8.61 7.68 9.57
C LYS A 199 -7.94 8.67 10.49
N ASN A 200 -6.65 8.45 10.74
CA ASN A 200 -5.87 9.32 11.59
C ASN A 200 -4.37 9.19 11.32
N LEU A 201 -3.62 10.16 11.84
CA LEU A 201 -2.18 10.07 12.10
C LEU A 201 -1.95 10.25 13.58
N ILE A 202 -1.16 9.37 14.16
CA ILE A 202 -0.65 9.51 15.52
C ILE A 202 0.85 9.77 15.40
N PHE A 203 1.30 10.95 15.84
CA PHE A 203 2.63 11.43 15.49
C PHE A 203 3.22 12.38 16.55
N ALA A 204 4.49 12.74 16.34
CA ALA A 204 5.21 13.75 17.13
C ALA A 204 5.13 13.56 18.66
N ALA A 205 5.23 12.31 19.13
CA ALA A 205 5.29 12.03 20.56
C ALA A 205 6.51 12.73 21.20
N ASP A 206 6.29 13.63 22.15
CA ASP A 206 7.37 14.32 22.90
C ASP A 206 7.61 13.72 24.30
N GLY A 207 6.87 12.67 24.66
CA GLY A 207 6.98 11.91 25.91
C GLY A 207 7.10 10.39 25.71
N PRO A 208 6.68 9.57 26.68
CA PRO A 208 6.61 8.12 26.53
C PRO A 208 5.78 7.70 25.31
N LYS A 209 6.06 6.51 24.78
CA LYS A 209 5.36 5.97 23.62
C LYS A 209 3.85 5.82 23.92
N PRO A 210 2.93 6.23 23.02
CA PRO A 210 1.50 5.99 23.18
C PRO A 210 1.18 4.48 23.21
N GLU A 211 0.33 4.08 24.15
CA GLU A 211 -0.25 2.74 24.20
C GLU A 211 -1.61 2.77 23.48
N LEU A 212 -1.66 2.21 22.27
CA LEU A 212 -2.90 2.12 21.51
C LEU A 212 -3.70 0.89 21.93
N VAL A 213 -5.00 0.87 21.65
CA VAL A 213 -5.88 -0.30 21.78
C VAL A 213 -6.91 -0.28 20.65
N LEU A 214 -7.26 -1.46 20.13
CA LEU A 214 -8.34 -1.63 19.17
C LEU A 214 -9.63 -1.88 19.97
N THR A 215 -10.43 -0.82 20.19
CA THR A 215 -11.65 -0.91 21.01
C THR A 215 -12.82 -1.50 20.24
N ASP A 216 -12.83 -1.33 18.92
CA ASP A 216 -13.77 -1.97 18.01
C ASP A 216 -13.04 -2.44 16.75
N ALA A 217 -12.95 -3.76 16.59
CA ALA A 217 -12.29 -4.39 15.44
C ALA A 217 -13.14 -4.38 14.17
N VAL A 218 -14.47 -4.25 14.28
CA VAL A 218 -15.38 -4.21 13.13
C VAL A 218 -15.29 -2.86 12.45
N SER A 219 -15.32 -1.78 13.22
CA SER A 219 -15.16 -0.42 12.71
C SER A 219 -13.70 -0.01 12.51
N ASN A 220 -12.74 -0.79 13.02
CA ASN A 220 -11.33 -0.43 13.20
C ASN A 220 -11.16 0.90 13.95
N THR A 221 -11.79 1.03 15.13
CA THR A 221 -11.60 2.16 16.05
C THR A 221 -10.38 1.90 16.92
N ILE A 222 -9.38 2.79 16.80
CA ILE A 222 -8.17 2.78 17.63
C ILE A 222 -8.27 3.90 18.65
N GLU A 223 -8.00 3.60 19.91
CA GLU A 223 -7.92 4.57 21.01
C GLU A 223 -6.54 4.56 21.65
N ILE A 224 -6.14 5.69 22.23
CA ILE A 224 -4.90 5.82 23.00
C ILE A 224 -5.24 5.62 24.48
N SER A 225 -4.91 4.45 25.00
CA SER A 225 -5.19 4.07 26.39
C SER A 225 -4.25 4.73 27.41
N LYS A 226 -3.00 5.05 27.02
CA LYS A 226 -2.02 5.77 27.85
C LYS A 226 -1.07 6.62 27.01
N ASN A 227 -0.52 7.66 27.63
CA ASN A 227 0.47 8.58 27.05
C ASN A 227 -0.05 9.37 25.83
N GLY A 228 -1.37 9.52 25.70
CA GLY A 228 -1.99 10.26 24.59
C GLY A 228 -1.68 11.76 24.63
N GLU A 229 -1.48 12.30 25.83
CA GLU A 229 -1.10 13.70 26.08
C GLU A 229 0.24 14.10 25.45
N PHE A 230 1.09 13.12 25.13
CA PHE A 230 2.41 13.36 24.55
C PHE A 230 2.43 13.33 23.03
N CYS A 231 1.39 12.81 22.38
CA CYS A 231 1.32 12.70 20.92
C CYS A 231 0.23 13.60 20.34
N LEU A 232 0.33 13.83 19.03
CA LEU A 232 -0.69 14.53 18.26
C LEU A 232 -1.52 13.53 17.46
N VAL A 233 -2.82 13.80 17.35
CA VAL A 233 -3.76 13.00 16.56
C VAL A 233 -4.44 13.88 15.53
N TYR A 234 -4.07 13.71 14.26
CA TYR A 234 -4.76 14.35 13.15
C TYR A 234 -5.78 13.37 12.59
N ASP A 235 -7.06 13.74 12.59
CA ASP A 235 -8.21 12.86 12.35
C ASP A 235 -9.11 13.33 11.19
N ARG A 236 -8.65 14.30 10.41
CA ARG A 236 -9.40 14.84 9.26
C ARG A 236 -9.10 14.05 8.01
N GLY A 237 -10.09 13.92 7.13
CA GLY A 237 -9.88 13.29 5.82
C GLY A 237 -8.79 13.99 5.00
N LEU A 238 -8.11 13.21 4.15
CA LEU A 238 -7.18 13.74 3.16
C LEU A 238 -7.88 13.91 1.81
N ASP A 239 -7.61 15.02 1.14
CA ASP A 239 -8.01 15.21 -0.25
C ASP A 239 -6.92 14.68 -1.22
N PRO A 240 -7.20 14.51 -2.52
CA PRO A 240 -6.23 14.01 -3.51
C PRO A 240 -4.92 14.81 -3.63
N SER A 241 -4.86 16.04 -3.13
CA SER A 241 -3.69 16.92 -3.07
C SER A 241 -2.72 16.58 -1.93
N GLY A 242 -3.11 15.71 -0.99
CA GLY A 242 -2.30 15.29 0.14
C GLY A 242 -2.59 16.07 1.42
N LEU A 243 -1.56 16.27 2.25
CA LEU A 243 -1.62 17.10 3.45
C LEU A 243 -0.59 18.24 3.34
N SER A 244 -1.06 19.46 3.14
CA SER A 244 -0.20 20.65 3.15
C SER A 244 0.11 21.12 4.57
N TRP A 245 1.19 21.88 4.71
CA TRP A 245 1.52 22.53 5.97
C TRP A 245 0.38 23.47 6.41
N ARG A 246 -0.21 24.23 5.48
CA ARG A 246 -1.38 25.09 5.74
C ARG A 246 -2.54 24.31 6.33
N GLN A 247 -2.90 23.15 5.76
CA GLN A 247 -3.96 22.30 6.30
C GLN A 247 -3.65 21.83 7.72
N LEU A 248 -2.40 21.47 8.00
CA LEU A 248 -1.98 21.08 9.35
C LEU A 248 -1.99 22.27 10.33
N VAL A 249 -1.64 23.47 9.89
CA VAL A 249 -1.75 24.71 10.68
C VAL A 249 -3.21 25.08 10.96
N THR A 250 -4.10 24.93 10.00
CA THR A 250 -5.55 25.12 10.20
C THR A 250 -6.08 24.16 11.25
N TRP A 251 -5.73 22.86 11.15
CA TRP A 251 -6.07 21.88 12.17
C TRP A 251 -5.54 22.28 13.55
N TRP A 252 -4.26 22.67 13.65
CA TRP A 252 -3.65 23.12 14.90
C TRP A 252 -4.37 24.32 15.51
N THR A 253 -4.72 25.30 14.67
CA THR A 253 -5.42 26.52 15.09
C THR A 253 -6.78 26.20 15.71
N GLU A 254 -7.53 25.27 15.10
CA GLU A 254 -8.88 24.91 15.53
C GLU A 254 -8.91 24.02 16.78
N THR A 255 -7.82 23.31 17.07
CA THR A 255 -7.78 22.27 18.12
C THR A 255 -6.90 22.61 19.31
N HIS A 256 -5.86 23.44 19.13
CA HIS A 256 -4.84 23.70 20.16
C HIS A 256 -4.57 25.18 20.40
N ALA A 257 -4.78 26.06 19.40
CA ALA A 257 -4.45 27.48 19.53
C ALA A 257 -5.58 28.30 20.17
N GLU A 258 -5.22 29.46 20.74
CA GLU A 258 -6.19 30.41 21.27
C GLU A 258 -6.98 31.09 20.14
N ARG A 259 -8.23 31.46 20.43
CA ARG A 259 -9.08 32.16 19.45
C ARG A 259 -8.43 33.46 18.99
N GLY A 260 -8.37 33.67 17.67
CA GLY A 260 -7.77 34.86 17.06
C GLY A 260 -6.25 34.75 16.83
N THR A 261 -5.63 33.60 17.11
CA THR A 261 -4.24 33.33 16.71
C THR A 261 -4.11 33.43 15.18
N SER A 262 -3.12 34.18 14.70
CA SER A 262 -2.85 34.29 13.26
C SER A 262 -2.27 33.00 12.70
N GLU A 263 -2.45 32.76 11.39
CA GLU A 263 -1.93 31.57 10.70
C GLU A 263 -0.40 31.41 10.90
N GLN A 264 0.33 32.52 10.86
CA GLN A 264 1.79 32.54 11.00
C GLN A 264 2.23 32.16 12.42
N GLU A 265 1.53 32.67 13.45
CA GLU A 265 1.82 32.33 14.84
C GLU A 265 1.43 30.88 15.14
N ALA A 266 0.28 30.42 14.66
CA ALA A 266 -0.13 29.03 14.75
C ALA A 266 0.87 28.08 14.06
N GLY A 267 1.37 28.46 12.88
CA GLY A 267 2.42 27.74 12.17
C GLY A 267 3.73 27.67 12.97
N ARG A 268 4.13 28.76 13.61
CA ARG A 268 5.31 28.79 14.49
C ARG A 268 5.13 27.89 15.72
N GLN A 269 3.96 27.93 16.36
CA GLN A 269 3.64 27.08 17.51
C GLN A 269 3.68 25.60 17.14
N LEU A 270 3.03 25.22 16.03
CA LEU A 270 3.04 23.86 15.52
C LEU A 270 4.46 23.40 15.20
N TYR A 271 5.25 24.19 14.46
CA TYR A 271 6.64 23.85 14.13
C TYR A 271 7.48 23.58 15.39
N LEU A 272 7.35 24.43 16.40
CA LEU A 272 8.06 24.25 17.68
C LEU A 272 7.57 23.00 18.43
N ARG A 273 6.27 22.68 18.40
CA ARG A 273 5.72 21.46 19.01
C ARG A 273 6.23 20.19 18.33
N LEU A 274 6.28 20.17 17.00
CA LEU A 274 6.80 19.05 16.23
C LEU A 274 8.29 18.84 16.49
N ARG A 275 9.07 19.93 16.53
CA ARG A 275 10.52 19.89 16.80
C ARG A 275 10.87 19.26 18.16
N ARG A 276 9.99 19.33 19.16
CA ARG A 276 10.22 18.69 20.48
C ARG A 276 10.23 17.17 20.44
N SER A 277 9.61 16.56 19.44
CA SER A 277 9.59 15.10 19.26
C SER A 277 10.90 14.54 18.69
N LEU A 278 11.79 15.40 18.19
CA LEU A 278 12.99 15.03 17.45
C LEU A 278 14.25 14.96 18.32
N ASP A 279 15.11 14.00 18.01
CA ASP A 279 16.38 13.70 18.68
C ASP A 279 16.22 13.46 20.19
N ARG A 280 15.14 12.78 20.57
CA ARG A 280 14.69 12.57 21.97
C ARG A 280 15.73 11.98 22.91
N ASP A 281 16.62 11.14 22.38
CA ASP A 281 17.63 10.43 23.17
C ASP A 281 18.98 11.19 23.24
N ARG A 282 19.09 12.36 22.59
CA ARG A 282 20.30 13.19 22.62
C ARG A 282 20.29 14.14 23.81
N LYS A 283 21.48 14.46 24.33
CA LYS A 283 21.59 15.43 25.43
C LYS A 283 21.36 16.85 24.89
N PRO A 284 20.79 17.77 25.69
CA PRO A 284 20.61 19.17 25.28
C PRO A 284 21.91 19.89 24.90
N SER A 285 23.05 19.45 25.42
CA SER A 285 24.38 19.99 25.10
C SER A 285 24.94 19.51 23.77
N ASP A 286 24.40 18.43 23.19
CA ASP A 286 24.90 17.84 21.96
C ASP A 286 24.44 18.68 20.75
N PRO A 287 25.22 18.71 19.65
CA PRO A 287 24.75 19.33 18.41
C PRO A 287 23.47 18.63 17.92
N PRO A 288 22.59 19.37 17.20
CA PRO A 288 21.35 18.81 16.65
C PRO A 288 21.62 17.54 15.85
N GLY A 289 20.83 16.50 16.09
CA GLY A 289 20.98 15.25 15.38
C GLY A 289 20.35 15.27 13.99
N PRO A 290 20.40 14.13 13.28
CA PRO A 290 19.89 14.00 11.92
C PRO A 290 18.46 14.52 11.76
N GLU A 291 17.55 14.12 12.64
CA GLU A 291 16.13 14.47 12.54
C GLU A 291 15.92 15.98 12.62
N ARG A 292 16.55 16.67 13.58
CA ARG A 292 16.44 18.13 13.68
C ARG A 292 17.09 18.85 12.50
N GLN A 293 18.13 18.28 11.90
CA GLN A 293 18.76 18.85 10.70
C GLN A 293 17.84 18.73 9.47
N VAL A 294 17.19 17.58 9.26
CA VAL A 294 16.14 17.40 8.23
C VAL A 294 15.01 18.41 8.43
N PHE A 295 14.46 18.47 9.65
CA PHE A 295 13.32 19.32 9.95
C PHE A 295 13.66 20.82 9.83
N ARG A 296 14.90 21.21 10.14
CA ARG A 296 15.38 22.59 9.92
C ARG A 296 15.44 22.95 8.44
N ALA A 297 16.01 22.09 7.59
CA ALA A 297 16.08 22.34 6.15
C ALA A 297 14.69 22.50 5.53
N TYR A 298 13.74 21.67 5.96
CA TYR A 298 12.33 21.81 5.58
C TYR A 298 11.71 23.13 6.08
N GLY A 299 12.00 23.52 7.34
CA GLY A 299 11.52 24.79 7.90
C GLY A 299 12.01 26.03 7.15
N GLU A 300 13.23 26.00 6.61
CA GLU A 300 13.73 27.09 5.75
C GLU A 300 12.96 27.18 4.43
N LEU A 301 12.68 26.03 3.79
CA LEU A 301 11.88 25.99 2.56
C LEU A 301 10.43 26.46 2.80
N LEU A 302 9.83 26.10 3.92
CA LEU A 302 8.53 26.63 4.35
C LEU A 302 8.55 28.16 4.50
N SER A 303 9.62 28.71 5.05
CA SER A 303 9.77 30.17 5.19
C SER A 303 9.96 30.86 3.84
N GLU A 304 10.60 30.20 2.87
CA GLU A 304 10.87 30.76 1.54
C GLU A 304 9.68 30.66 0.59
N HIS A 305 8.94 29.54 0.64
CA HIS A 305 7.90 29.21 -0.35
C HIS A 305 6.48 29.21 0.23
N GLY A 306 6.32 29.41 1.54
CA GLY A 306 5.03 29.49 2.20
C GLY A 306 4.41 28.15 2.57
N PHE A 307 3.18 28.20 3.07
CA PHE A 307 2.53 27.08 3.78
C PHE A 307 1.84 26.07 2.85
N ASP A 308 1.87 26.27 1.53
CA ASP A 308 1.25 25.34 0.57
C ASP A 308 2.16 24.16 0.21
N LEU A 309 3.39 24.11 0.73
CA LEU A 309 4.23 22.93 0.68
C LEU A 309 3.61 21.76 1.46
N PRO A 310 3.89 20.50 1.08
CA PRO A 310 3.49 19.33 1.85
C PRO A 310 3.98 19.38 3.29
N ALA A 311 3.17 18.95 4.25
CA ALA A 311 3.54 18.88 5.66
C ALA A 311 4.56 17.75 5.89
N LEU A 312 5.76 18.07 6.37
CA LEU A 312 6.73 17.07 6.82
C LEU A 312 6.38 16.65 8.26
N ILE A 313 5.82 15.46 8.41
CA ILE A 313 5.24 14.98 9.67
C ILE A 313 6.26 14.10 10.39
N PRO A 314 6.77 14.48 11.57
CA PRO A 314 7.77 13.69 12.26
C PRO A 314 7.16 12.58 13.14
N GLN A 315 7.95 11.52 13.36
CA GLN A 315 7.71 10.51 14.40
C GLN A 315 6.34 9.83 14.29
N VAL A 316 6.02 9.29 13.11
CA VAL A 316 4.68 8.76 12.79
C VAL A 316 4.57 7.29 13.20
N TYR A 317 3.56 6.95 14.01
CA TYR A 317 3.31 5.57 14.42
C TYR A 317 2.53 4.80 13.34
N LEU A 318 3.13 3.73 12.81
CA LEU A 318 2.53 2.92 11.74
C LEU A 318 1.85 1.65 12.28
N HIS A 319 2.54 0.94 13.17
CA HIS A 319 2.09 -0.37 13.64
C HIS A 319 1.65 -0.32 15.09
N TYR A 320 0.43 -0.79 15.33
CA TYR A 320 -0.02 -1.19 16.65
C TYR A 320 0.22 -2.67 16.87
N ASP A 321 0.82 -2.99 18.00
CA ASP A 321 1.09 -4.37 18.40
C ASP A 321 0.45 -4.63 19.77
N PRO A 322 -0.66 -5.37 19.82
CA PRO A 322 -1.42 -5.56 21.05
C PRO A 322 -0.73 -6.51 22.05
N TYR A 323 0.35 -7.20 21.64
CA TYR A 323 1.01 -8.21 22.46
C TYR A 323 2.38 -7.75 22.96
N THR A 324 2.59 -7.91 24.27
CA THR A 324 3.91 -7.70 24.89
C THR A 324 4.93 -8.70 24.35
N ARG A 325 6.23 -8.36 24.43
CA ARG A 325 7.32 -9.27 24.00
C ARG A 325 7.23 -10.65 24.66
N ALA A 326 6.76 -10.71 25.92
CA ALA A 326 6.59 -11.96 26.66
C ALA A 326 5.40 -12.82 26.19
N GLN A 327 4.43 -12.22 25.50
CA GLN A 327 3.22 -12.92 25.01
C GLN A 327 3.37 -13.48 23.60
N ARG A 328 4.48 -13.24 22.90
CA ARG A 328 4.70 -13.75 21.55
C ARG A 328 5.29 -15.15 21.54
N ARG A 329 4.82 -15.99 20.61
CA ARG A 329 5.44 -17.28 20.26
C ARG A 329 6.57 -17.15 19.21
N GLU A 330 6.59 -16.07 18.43
CA GLU A 330 7.66 -15.73 17.48
C GLU A 330 8.49 -14.51 17.94
N PRO A 331 9.76 -14.36 17.49
CA PRO A 331 10.64 -13.32 18.01
C PRO A 331 10.28 -11.92 17.49
N GLY A 332 10.16 -10.97 18.42
CA GLY A 332 10.37 -9.53 18.19
C GLY A 332 9.10 -8.68 18.02
N PRO A 333 9.12 -7.38 18.43
CA PRO A 333 8.12 -6.40 18.02
C PRO A 333 8.02 -6.34 16.49
N LEU A 334 6.85 -5.97 15.93
CA LEU A 334 6.76 -5.62 14.51
C LEU A 334 7.93 -4.67 14.16
N PRO A 335 8.78 -5.01 13.16
CA PRO A 335 9.85 -4.12 12.73
C PRO A 335 9.27 -2.75 12.36
N ARG A 336 9.98 -1.65 12.69
CA ARG A 336 9.61 -0.27 12.34
C ARG A 336 8.21 0.18 12.78
N GLN A 337 7.96 0.22 14.08
CA GLN A 337 6.68 0.72 14.62
C GLN A 337 6.46 2.23 14.42
N ARG A 338 7.54 2.98 14.15
CA ARG A 338 7.55 4.44 14.01
C ARG A 338 8.47 4.82 12.84
N MET A 339 8.00 5.72 11.99
CA MET A 339 8.76 6.37 10.91
C MET A 339 9.37 7.68 11.40
N ASP A 340 10.58 8.02 10.95
CA ASP A 340 11.21 9.29 11.35
C ASP A 340 10.45 10.49 10.77
N PHE A 341 10.12 10.48 9.46
CA PHE A 341 9.25 11.46 8.82
C PHE A 341 8.35 10.87 7.74
N LEU A 342 7.19 11.49 7.54
CA LEU A 342 6.22 11.18 6.50
C LEU A 342 5.80 12.46 5.76
N LEU A 343 5.72 12.37 4.44
CA LEU A 343 5.05 13.33 3.57
C LEU A 343 3.87 12.64 2.89
N LEU A 344 2.70 13.27 2.98
CA LEU A 344 1.49 12.84 2.30
C LEU A 344 1.22 13.82 1.16
N MET A 345 1.55 13.42 -0.07
CA MET A 345 1.56 14.29 -1.23
C MET A 345 0.44 13.98 -2.22
N ARG A 346 0.20 14.92 -3.12
CA ARG A 346 -0.70 14.80 -4.26
C ARG A 346 -0.52 13.50 -5.04
N GLY A 347 -1.63 13.00 -5.57
CA GLY A 347 -1.66 11.70 -6.23
C GLY A 347 -1.55 10.52 -5.24
N ARG A 348 -1.84 10.75 -3.96
CA ARG A 348 -1.73 9.79 -2.85
C ARG A 348 -0.30 9.25 -2.65
N TRP A 349 0.70 10.01 -3.04
CA TRP A 349 2.09 9.59 -2.91
C TRP A 349 2.55 9.78 -1.46
N ARG A 350 3.05 8.70 -0.85
CA ARG A 350 3.43 8.66 0.58
C ARG A 350 4.93 8.43 0.67
N LEU A 351 5.66 9.45 1.05
CA LEU A 351 7.11 9.38 1.12
C LEU A 351 7.56 9.35 2.58
N VAL A 352 8.28 8.31 2.94
CA VAL A 352 8.94 8.13 4.23
C VAL A 352 10.38 8.56 4.10
N LEU A 353 10.83 9.43 5.00
CA LEU A 353 12.25 9.80 5.10
C LEU A 353 12.78 9.22 6.40
N GLU A 354 13.82 8.39 6.30
CA GLU A 354 14.48 7.75 7.45
C GLU A 354 15.91 8.30 7.60
N CYS A 355 16.34 8.53 8.83
CA CYS A 355 17.67 9.02 9.16
C CYS A 355 18.49 7.91 9.85
N ASP A 356 19.24 7.13 9.07
CA ASP A 356 19.93 5.95 9.61
C ASP A 356 21.33 6.25 10.12
N GLY A 357 21.52 6.16 11.44
CA GLY A 357 22.86 6.05 12.02
C GLY A 357 23.39 4.62 12.08
N LYS A 358 24.63 4.48 12.58
CA LYS A 358 25.31 3.19 12.78
C LYS A 358 24.48 2.18 13.58
N GLN A 359 23.66 2.67 14.50
CA GLN A 359 22.77 1.87 15.34
C GLN A 359 21.75 1.02 14.58
N HIS A 360 21.41 1.38 13.33
CA HIS A 360 20.43 0.64 12.53
C HIS A 360 21.01 -0.61 11.87
N TYR A 361 22.32 -0.65 11.66
CA TYR A 361 22.98 -1.73 10.90
C TYR A 361 24.22 -2.30 11.60
N ALA A 362 24.52 -1.91 12.83
CA ALA A 362 25.61 -2.46 13.62
C ALA A 362 25.10 -3.24 14.83
N GLU A 363 25.86 -4.25 15.26
CA GLU A 363 25.67 -4.91 16.55
C GLU A 363 25.96 -3.95 17.72
N ASP A 364 25.63 -4.38 18.94
CA ASP A 364 25.76 -3.56 20.15
C ASP A 364 27.23 -3.23 20.47
N ASP A 365 28.18 -4.02 19.96
CA ASP A 365 29.63 -3.76 20.00
C ASP A 365 30.10 -2.73 18.95
N GLY A 366 29.17 -2.21 18.15
CA GLY A 366 29.41 -1.23 17.11
C GLY A 366 29.97 -1.79 15.80
N ARG A 367 30.08 -3.11 15.60
CA ARG A 367 30.49 -3.69 14.31
C ARG A 367 29.31 -3.78 13.35
N ALA A 368 29.54 -3.49 12.08
CA ALA A 368 28.50 -3.63 11.06
C ALA A 368 27.97 -5.08 11.01
N SER A 369 26.66 -5.23 10.92
CA SER A 369 25.92 -6.49 10.91
C SER A 369 25.19 -6.65 9.58
N PRO A 370 25.66 -7.54 8.69
CA PRO A 370 24.93 -7.87 7.46
C PRO A 370 23.50 -8.34 7.73
N ARG A 371 23.25 -8.97 8.88
CA ARG A 371 21.92 -9.43 9.31
C ARG A 371 20.99 -8.25 9.61
N ARG A 372 21.41 -7.31 10.47
CA ARG A 372 20.60 -6.10 10.77
C ARG A 372 20.34 -5.27 9.51
N TYR A 373 21.35 -5.17 8.63
CA TYR A 373 21.17 -4.53 7.33
C TYR A 373 20.12 -5.24 6.46
N ALA A 374 20.15 -6.58 6.38
CA ALA A 374 19.17 -7.37 5.63
C ALA A 374 17.73 -7.21 6.18
N GLU A 375 17.58 -7.20 7.51
CA GLU A 375 16.31 -6.95 8.20
C GLU A 375 15.77 -5.54 7.89
N MET A 376 16.65 -4.53 7.92
CA MET A 376 16.33 -3.14 7.59
C MET A 376 15.80 -3.00 6.15
N VAL A 377 16.51 -3.54 5.15
CA VAL A 377 16.09 -3.44 3.75
C VAL A 377 14.87 -4.34 3.44
N ALA A 378 14.64 -5.40 4.21
CA ALA A 378 13.41 -6.19 4.12
C ALA A 378 12.20 -5.37 4.55
N ALA A 379 12.31 -4.65 5.66
CA ALA A 379 11.23 -3.78 6.12
C ALA A 379 10.93 -2.63 5.12
N ASP A 380 11.92 -2.13 4.37
CA ASP A 380 11.68 -1.15 3.30
C ASP A 380 10.88 -1.73 2.15
N ARG A 381 11.15 -2.99 1.78
CA ARG A 381 10.36 -3.67 0.74
C ARG A 381 8.92 -3.86 1.19
N GLU A 382 8.69 -4.19 2.46
CA GLU A 382 7.32 -4.27 3.00
C GLU A 382 6.60 -2.91 2.96
N LEU A 383 7.29 -1.81 3.31
CA LEU A 383 6.74 -0.46 3.17
C LEU A 383 6.44 -0.11 1.71
N HIS A 384 7.35 -0.46 0.79
CA HIS A 384 7.16 -0.28 -0.64
C HIS A 384 5.93 -1.01 -1.16
N LEU A 385 5.79 -2.29 -0.80
CA LEU A 385 4.62 -3.10 -1.14
C LEU A 385 3.33 -2.59 -0.47
N ALA A 386 3.44 -1.85 0.63
CA ALA A 386 2.34 -1.15 1.28
C ALA A 386 2.01 0.23 0.65
N GLY A 387 2.73 0.65 -0.39
CA GLY A 387 2.46 1.90 -1.12
C GLY A 387 3.20 3.13 -0.57
N TYR A 388 4.26 2.91 0.21
CA TYR A 388 5.17 3.98 0.64
C TYR A 388 6.42 3.99 -0.23
N GLU A 389 6.89 5.18 -0.58
CA GLU A 389 8.27 5.35 -1.04
C GLU A 389 9.16 5.59 0.18
N VAL A 390 10.32 4.94 0.23
CA VAL A 390 11.26 5.10 1.35
C VAL A 390 12.55 5.71 0.82
N VAL A 391 12.92 6.85 1.38
CA VAL A 391 14.22 7.50 1.14
C VAL A 391 15.00 7.53 2.44
N ARG A 392 16.25 7.10 2.39
CA ARG A 392 17.15 7.03 3.53
C ARG A 392 18.28 8.03 3.39
N PHE A 393 18.57 8.70 4.48
CA PHE A 393 19.78 9.50 4.64
C PHE A 393 20.69 8.82 5.64
N GLY A 394 21.92 8.54 5.23
CA GLY A 394 22.91 7.88 6.07
C GLY A 394 23.50 8.86 7.09
N GLY A 395 23.86 8.35 8.27
CA GLY A 395 24.38 9.14 9.38
C GLY A 395 25.64 9.96 9.05
N ALA A 396 26.44 9.49 8.06
CA ALA A 396 27.60 10.22 7.56
C ALA A 396 27.25 11.52 6.83
N GLU A 397 26.00 11.69 6.38
CA GLU A 397 25.51 12.91 5.74
C GLU A 397 25.17 14.01 6.76
N PHE A 398 25.14 13.67 8.06
CA PHE A 398 24.76 14.55 9.16
C PHE A 398 25.92 14.90 10.11
N GLN A 399 27.17 14.76 9.65
CA GLN A 399 28.36 15.05 10.47
C GLN A 399 28.45 16.53 10.87
N SER A 400 27.97 17.43 10.01
CA SER A 400 27.86 18.86 10.31
C SER A 400 26.65 19.50 9.60
N GLN A 401 26.17 20.62 10.14
CA GLN A 401 25.10 21.39 9.49
C GLN A 401 25.55 22.00 8.16
N GLU A 402 26.83 22.37 8.03
CA GLU A 402 27.41 22.90 6.79
C GLU A 402 27.33 21.88 5.65
N GLN A 403 27.42 20.59 5.96
CA GLN A 403 27.30 19.50 4.99
C GLN A 403 25.83 19.14 4.71
N SER A 404 25.02 18.98 5.75
CA SER A 404 23.68 18.42 5.63
C SER A 404 22.68 19.39 5.00
N LEU A 405 22.73 20.68 5.36
CA LEU A 405 21.72 21.66 4.92
C LEU A 405 21.68 21.84 3.41
N PRO A 406 22.80 22.08 2.68
CA PRO A 406 22.75 22.22 1.23
C PRO A 406 22.25 20.96 0.53
N MET A 407 22.61 19.78 1.05
CA MET A 407 22.17 18.49 0.53
C MET A 407 20.65 18.32 0.68
N LEU A 408 20.13 18.54 1.89
CA LEU A 408 18.71 18.39 2.22
C LEU A 408 17.84 19.39 1.46
N ARG A 409 18.26 20.66 1.41
CA ARG A 409 17.57 21.70 0.63
C ARG A 409 17.49 21.31 -0.83
N ARG A 410 18.62 20.89 -1.43
CA ARG A 410 18.65 20.43 -2.82
C ARG A 410 17.71 19.25 -3.06
N TYR A 411 17.66 18.29 -2.14
CA TYR A 411 16.75 17.15 -2.22
C TYR A 411 15.29 17.61 -2.19
N PHE A 412 14.87 18.36 -1.17
CA PHE A 412 13.49 18.82 -1.02
C PHE A 412 13.05 19.74 -2.17
N THR A 413 13.90 20.67 -2.62
CA THR A 413 13.56 21.52 -3.77
C THR A 413 13.30 20.67 -5.02
N ARG A 414 14.18 19.71 -5.33
CA ARG A 414 13.99 18.82 -6.50
C ARG A 414 12.75 17.94 -6.35
N LEU A 415 12.49 17.42 -5.16
CA LEU A 415 11.29 16.67 -4.82
C LEU A 415 10.03 17.52 -5.09
N PHE A 416 9.98 18.74 -4.54
CA PHE A 416 8.82 19.60 -4.67
C PHE A 416 8.61 20.12 -6.09
N ILE A 417 9.67 20.31 -6.87
CA ILE A 417 9.57 20.59 -8.31
C ILE A 417 9.00 19.38 -9.06
N ALA A 418 9.56 18.18 -8.86
CA ALA A 418 9.12 16.96 -9.55
C ALA A 418 7.65 16.61 -9.28
N HIS A 419 7.13 17.02 -8.12
CA HIS A 419 5.74 16.82 -7.73
C HIS A 419 4.89 18.10 -7.89
N GLY A 420 5.38 19.13 -8.56
CA GLY A 420 4.62 20.32 -8.98
C GLY A 420 4.17 21.25 -7.83
N TYR A 421 4.86 21.23 -6.69
CA TYR A 421 4.68 22.21 -5.61
C TYR A 421 5.51 23.47 -5.80
N LEU A 422 6.63 23.36 -6.51
CA LEU A 422 7.49 24.48 -6.87
C LEU A 422 7.64 24.55 -8.40
N PRO A 423 7.81 25.75 -8.98
CA PRO A 423 8.09 25.88 -10.40
C PRO A 423 9.46 25.28 -10.75
N GLU A 424 9.60 24.71 -11.95
CA GLU A 424 10.93 24.42 -12.50
C GLU A 424 11.72 25.74 -12.59
N SER A 425 12.94 25.77 -12.07
CA SER A 425 13.81 26.94 -12.17
C SER A 425 14.08 27.27 -13.64
N GLY A 426 13.28 28.16 -14.25
CA GLY A 426 13.39 28.50 -15.67
C GLY A 426 12.20 29.16 -16.37
N ALA A 427 11.06 29.44 -15.71
CA ALA A 427 10.01 30.26 -16.30
C ALA A 427 9.87 31.57 -15.53
N ALA A 428 10.48 32.64 -16.05
CA ALA A 428 10.07 33.98 -15.68
C ALA A 428 8.58 34.14 -16.02
N PRO A 429 7.78 34.85 -15.20
CA PRO A 429 6.41 35.17 -15.58
C PRO A 429 6.46 35.99 -16.87
N THR A 430 5.80 35.51 -17.92
CA THR A 430 5.45 36.36 -19.05
C THR A 430 4.34 37.30 -18.56
N ASP A 431 4.67 38.59 -18.52
CA ASP A 431 3.71 39.69 -18.32
C ASP A 431 2.51 39.62 -19.27
#